data_AF-A0AAJ4NKC1-F1
#
_entry.id   AF-A0AAJ4NKC1-F1
#
_cell.length_a   1.000
_cell.length_b   1.000
_cell.length_c   1.000
_cell.angle_alpha   90.00
_cell.angle_beta   90.00
_cell.angle_gamma   90.00
#
_symmetry.space_group_name_H-M   'P 1'
#
loop_
_entity.id
_entity.type
_entity.pdbx_description
1 polymer ?
#
loop_
_entity_poly.entity_id
_entity_poly.type
_entity_poly.pdbx_seq_one_letter_code
_entity_poly.pdbx_strand_id
1 'polypeptide(L)'
;MDILKINYIPEADVTLFDIRLSESEVVIYTDCLNYVLTHLSDEQIYEKTECSNKQELSHYLTDLKNLMKSMEHRKYLPDRYKDL
;
A
#
# COMPACT_ATOMS: atom_id res chain seq x y z
N MET A 1 -0.04 11.32 -8.19
CA MET A 1 1.01 10.31 -8.35
C MET A 1 1.78 10.60 -9.62
N ASP A 2 3.08 10.85 -9.48
CA ASP A 2 3.98 11.09 -10.62
C ASP A 2 4.93 9.89 -10.77
N ILE A 3 5.19 9.45 -11.99
CA ILE A 3 6.18 8.39 -12.26
C ILE A 3 7.55 9.06 -12.43
N LEU A 4 8.50 8.71 -11.56
CA LEU A 4 9.87 9.24 -11.59
C LEU A 4 10.80 8.36 -12.43
N LYS A 5 10.59 7.04 -12.38
CA LYS A 5 11.37 6.06 -13.13
C LYS A 5 10.54 4.82 -13.43
N ILE A 6 10.80 4.19 -14.57
CA ILE A 6 10.27 2.88 -14.96
C ILE A 6 11.49 1.99 -15.21
N ASN A 7 11.51 0.80 -14.62
CA ASN A 7 12.60 -0.16 -14.78
C ASN A 7 12.02 -1.56 -15.03
N TYR A 8 12.22 -2.08 -16.24
CA TYR A 8 11.87 -3.46 -16.56
C TYR A 8 13.04 -4.38 -16.20
N ILE A 9 12.74 -5.47 -15.49
CA ILE A 9 13.71 -6.50 -15.05
C ILE A 9 13.45 -7.77 -15.85
N PRO A 10 14.23 -8.04 -16.93
CA PRO A 10 13.97 -9.17 -17.82
C PRO A 10 14.05 -10.54 -17.15
N GLU A 11 14.90 -10.70 -16.14
CA GLU A 11 15.13 -11.99 -15.46
C GLU A 11 13.94 -12.44 -14.61
N ALA A 12 13.09 -11.50 -14.21
CA ALA A 12 11.90 -11.75 -13.41
C ALA A 12 10.60 -11.42 -14.16
N ASP A 13 10.69 -10.90 -15.39
CA ASP A 13 9.55 -10.42 -16.20
C ASP A 13 8.64 -9.45 -15.42
N VAL A 14 9.26 -8.54 -14.65
CA VAL A 14 8.55 -7.54 -13.84
C VAL A 14 8.95 -6.13 -14.23
N THR A 15 7.99 -5.20 -14.15
CA THR A 15 8.25 -3.77 -14.24
C THR A 15 8.15 -3.14 -12.86
N LEU A 16 9.23 -2.49 -12.42
CA LEU A 16 9.27 -1.69 -11.20
C LEU A 16 9.08 -0.20 -11.54
N PHE A 17 8.38 0.51 -10.64
CA PHE A 17 8.09 1.92 -10.78
C PHE A 17 8.63 2.68 -9.56
N ASP A 18 9.39 3.73 -9.80
CA ASP A 18 9.66 4.74 -8.77
C ASP A 18 8.58 5.81 -8.91
N ILE A 19 7.78 6.00 -7.87
CA ILE A 19 6.65 6.94 -7.89
C ILE A 19 6.77 7.98 -6.79
N ARG A 20 6.24 9.18 -7.05
CA ARG A 20 6.01 10.20 -6.05
C ARG A 20 4.56 10.15 -5.58
N LEU A 21 4.38 10.04 -4.27
CA LEU A 21 3.10 10.10 -3.59
C LEU A 21 3.09 11.25 -2.59
N SER A 22 1.94 11.91 -2.49
CA SER A 22 1.62 12.82 -1.39
C SER A 22 1.23 12.05 -0.12
N GLU A 23 1.30 12.71 1.04
CA GLU A 23 0.86 12.12 2.31
C GLU A 23 -0.59 11.63 2.24
N SER A 24 -1.47 12.42 1.61
CA SER A 24 -2.88 12.08 1.43
C SER A 24 -3.07 10.83 0.57
N GLU A 25 -2.29 10.65 -0.50
CA GLU A 25 -2.36 9.45 -1.34
C GLU A 25 -1.95 8.20 -0.57
N VAL A 26 -0.88 8.28 0.23
CA VAL A 26 -0.45 7.16 1.09
C VAL A 26 -1.55 6.78 2.08
N VAL A 27 -2.20 7.75 2.71
CA VAL A 27 -3.34 7.50 3.62
C VAL A 27 -4.47 6.80 2.89
N ILE A 28 -4.89 7.31 1.72
CA ILE A 28 -5.99 6.73 0.93
C ILE A 28 -5.70 5.27 0.57
N TYR A 29 -4.49 4.96 0.08
CA TYR A 29 -4.12 3.58 -0.26
C TYR A 29 -4.09 2.67 0.97
N THR A 30 -3.61 3.18 2.10
CA THR A 30 -3.60 2.44 3.37
C THR A 30 -5.02 2.10 3.82
N ASP A 31 -5.96 3.04 3.70
CA ASP A 31 -7.36 2.82 4.06
C ASP A 31 -8.05 1.81 3.13
N CYS A 32 -7.79 1.89 1.81
CA CYS A 32 -8.31 0.95 0.84
C CYS A 32 -7.85 -0.48 1.15
N LEU A 33 -6.55 -0.68 1.42
CA LEU A 33 -6.00 -1.98 1.80
C LEU A 33 -6.56 -2.49 3.13
N ASN A 34 -6.69 -1.61 4.13
CA ASN A 34 -7.36 -1.93 5.40
C ASN A 34 -8.81 -2.40 5.16
N TYR A 35 -9.58 -1.71 4.31
CA TYR A 35 -10.95 -2.07 4.00
C TYR A 35 -11.02 -3.47 3.39
N VAL A 36 -10.18 -3.75 2.39
CA VAL A 36 -10.10 -5.07 1.73
C VAL A 36 -9.78 -6.16 2.75
N LEU A 37 -8.73 -5.99 3.55
CA LEU A 37 -8.31 -6.97 4.56
C LEU A 37 -9.39 -7.24 5.63
N THR A 38 -10.15 -6.20 5.98
CA THR A 38 -11.21 -6.29 6.99
C THR A 38 -12.46 -6.98 6.47
N HIS A 39 -12.84 -6.74 5.20
CA HIS A 39 -14.17 -7.12 4.70
C HIS A 39 -14.19 -8.29 3.73
N LEU A 40 -13.07 -8.63 3.09
CA LEU A 40 -13.04 -9.71 2.10
C LEU A 40 -12.55 -11.03 2.71
N SER A 41 -13.00 -12.15 2.15
CA SER A 41 -12.40 -13.47 2.38
C SER A 41 -11.10 -13.65 1.58
N ASP A 42 -10.31 -14.68 1.87
CA ASP A 42 -9.12 -15.01 1.08
C ASP A 42 -9.47 -15.31 -0.38
N GLU A 43 -10.58 -16.04 -0.62
CA GLU A 43 -11.10 -16.32 -1.97
C GLU A 43 -11.45 -15.02 -2.71
N GLN A 44 -12.15 -14.08 -2.06
CA GLN A 44 -12.47 -12.79 -2.65
C GLN A 44 -11.24 -11.91 -2.89
N ILE A 45 -10.20 -12.03 -2.05
CA ILE A 45 -8.93 -11.34 -2.26
C ILE A 45 -8.23 -11.91 -3.49
N TYR A 46 -8.16 -13.23 -3.62
CA TYR A 46 -7.59 -13.89 -4.79
C TYR A 46 -8.35 -13.57 -6.09
N GLU A 47 -9.68 -13.46 -6.04
CA GLU A 47 -10.47 -13.10 -7.21
C GLU A 47 -10.32 -11.63 -7.64
N LYS A 48 -10.08 -10.73 -6.68
CA LYS A 48 -10.06 -9.27 -6.92
C LYS A 48 -8.66 -8.68 -7.02
N THR A 49 -7.66 -9.44 -6.61
CA THR A 49 -6.28 -9.02 -6.52
C THR A 49 -5.41 -10.19 -6.96
N GLU A 50 -4.20 -9.92 -7.43
CA GLU A 50 -3.22 -10.99 -7.73
C GLU A 50 -2.58 -11.58 -6.45
N CYS A 51 -3.07 -11.22 -5.25
CA CYS A 51 -2.57 -11.77 -3.98
C CYS A 51 -3.31 -13.05 -3.60
N SER A 52 -2.56 -14.00 -3.05
CA SER A 52 -3.06 -15.34 -2.71
C SER A 52 -4.01 -15.35 -1.51
N ASN A 53 -3.81 -14.45 -0.54
CA ASN A 53 -4.56 -14.42 0.72
C ASN A 53 -4.33 -13.11 1.50
N LYS A 54 -5.02 -12.97 2.64
CA LYS A 54 -4.85 -11.85 3.59
C LYS A 54 -3.43 -11.69 4.10
N GLN A 55 -2.70 -12.77 4.32
CA GLN A 55 -1.33 -12.69 4.86
C GLN A 55 -0.42 -11.99 3.86
N GLU A 56 -0.42 -12.41 2.60
CA GLU A 56 0.33 -11.76 1.54
C GLU A 56 -0.04 -10.28 1.40
N LEU A 57 -1.34 -9.99 1.35
CA LEU A 57 -1.83 -8.62 1.21
C LEU A 57 -1.46 -7.72 2.41
N SER A 58 -1.34 -8.30 3.61
CA SER A 58 -0.98 -7.56 4.83
C SER A 58 0.45 -7.01 4.83
N HIS A 59 1.35 -7.58 4.02
CA HIS A 59 2.71 -7.04 3.86
C HIS A 59 2.68 -5.67 3.20
N TYR A 60 1.88 -5.49 2.13
CA TYR A 60 1.72 -4.19 1.48
C TYR A 60 1.11 -3.13 2.41
N LEU A 61 0.13 -3.52 3.24
CA LEU A 61 -0.42 -2.62 4.25
C LEU A 61 0.65 -2.21 5.28
N THR A 62 1.52 -3.14 5.67
CA THR A 62 2.61 -2.88 6.61
C THR A 62 3.62 -1.89 6.02
N ASP A 63 3.97 -2.05 4.75
CA ASP A 63 4.88 -1.14 4.04
C ASP A 63 4.30 0.27 3.94
N LEU A 64 3.01 0.40 3.62
CA LEU A 64 2.33 1.71 3.62
C LEU A 64 2.30 2.34 5.02
N LYS A 65 2.01 1.56 6.07
CA LYS A 65 2.06 2.05 7.46
C LYS A 65 3.48 2.50 7.84
N ASN A 66 4.52 1.80 7.40
CA ASN A 66 5.91 2.21 7.61
C ASN A 66 6.24 3.51 6.88
N LEU A 67 5.74 3.69 5.66
CA LEU A 67 5.86 4.96 4.94
C LEU A 67 5.16 6.10 5.71
N MET A 68 3.97 5.85 6.27
CA MET A 68 3.27 6.84 7.10
C MET A 68 4.06 7.24 8.36
N LYS A 69 4.83 6.31 8.96
CA LYS A 69 5.69 6.62 10.12
C LYS A 69 6.83 7.58 9.75
N SER A 70 7.26 7.60 8.49
CA SER A 70 8.30 8.53 8.00
C SER A 70 7.78 9.92 7.63
N MET A 71 6.47 10.18 7.71
CA MET A 71 5.90 11.48 7.39
C MET A 71 6.35 12.55 8.38
N GLU A 72 6.86 13.66 7.86
CA GLU A 72 7.42 14.75 8.66
C GLU A 72 6.35 15.43 9.53
N HIS A 73 5.14 15.57 9.01
CA HIS A 73 4.06 16.29 9.68
C HIS A 73 2.98 15.35 10.23
N ARG A 74 3.34 14.55 11.24
CA ARG A 74 2.42 13.59 11.89
C ARG A 74 1.10 14.19 12.40
N LYS A 75 1.03 15.51 12.63
CA LYS A 75 -0.21 16.21 13.01
C LYS A 75 -1.32 16.15 11.95
N TYR A 76 -0.97 15.91 10.69
CA TYR A 76 -1.93 15.77 9.58
C TYR A 76 -2.33 14.31 9.33
N LEU A 77 -1.74 13.35 10.06
CA LEU A 77 -2.21 11.98 10.02
C LEU A 77 -3.64 11.91 10.58
N PRO A 78 -4.54 11.14 9.93
CA PRO A 78 -5.85 10.88 10.49
C PRO A 78 -5.76 10.26 11.88
N ASP A 79 -6.73 10.54 12.74
CA ASP A 79 -6.73 10.09 14.14
C ASP A 79 -6.49 8.59 14.31
N ARG A 80 -7.09 7.76 13.43
CA ARG A 80 -6.92 6.29 13.41
C ARG A 80 -5.48 5.79 13.18
N TYR A 81 -4.57 6.69 12.82
CA TYR A 81 -3.16 6.40 12.55
C TYR A 81 -2.20 7.19 13.46
N LYS A 82 -2.71 7.93 14.45
CA LYS A 82 -1.87 8.70 15.37
C LYS A 82 -1.00 7.83 16.28
N ASP A 83 -1.42 6.60 16.53
CA ASP A 83 -0.72 5.64 17.39
C ASP A 83 0.25 4.71 16.63
N LEU A 84 0.48 4.95 15.32
CA LEU A 84 1.41 4.17 14.51
C LEU A 84 2.88 4.27 14.98
#